data_AF-A0A350YX07-F1
#
_entry.id   AF-A0A350YX07-F1
#
_cell.length_a   1.000
_cell.length_b   1.000
_cell.length_c   1.000
_cell.angle_alpha   90.00
_cell.angle_beta   90.00
_cell.angle_gamma   90.00
#
_symmetry.space_group_name_H-M   'P 1'
#
loop_
_entity.id
_entity.type
_entity.pdbx_description
1 polymer ?
#
loop_
_entity_poly.entity_id
_entity_poly.type
_entity_poly.pdbx_seq_one_letter_code
_entity_poly.pdbx_strand_id
1 'polypeptide(L)'
;MKTYTSKRLAFYITGILTLIMVFFMLVNFYAGHHLVLVFISTVLFHGISYFVVLYLLNRFIADKIKPVYKTIRDLPVSGKKLDMQITSDTNVLTHVRQEVEDWAKTQTAEIERLKDLERYRKEFVGNVSHELKTPIFNIQGYILTLLEGGIDDPKINKLYLQRTEKSIDRMISIVEDLESITKLESGEAKMKMEKFDIVKLVEDVFDMEQMLAIERKVTLEFTQKPERPVMVNADKKRITEVVSNLVNNGIKYNKKKGTVYVSFYDF
;
A
#
# COMPACT_ATOMS: atom_id res chain seq x y z
N MET A 1 11.16 13.83 -40.10
CA MET A 1 12.37 14.70 -40.00
C MET A 1 13.52 13.83 -39.48
N LYS A 2 14.67 13.81 -40.16
CA LYS A 2 15.81 12.96 -39.77
C LYS A 2 16.35 13.38 -38.40
N THR A 3 16.36 12.47 -37.45
CA THR A 3 16.94 12.66 -36.11
C THR A 3 18.47 12.65 -36.21
N TYR A 4 19.10 13.77 -35.84
CA TYR A 4 20.56 13.84 -35.80
C TYR A 4 21.05 13.36 -34.42
N THR A 5 21.90 12.35 -34.40
CA THR A 5 22.65 11.93 -33.20
C THR A 5 23.47 13.11 -32.67
N SER A 6 23.71 13.23 -31.36
CA SER A 6 24.49 14.35 -30.79
C SER A 6 25.87 14.49 -31.45
N LYS A 7 26.48 13.37 -31.85
CA LYS A 7 27.71 13.32 -32.66
C LYS A 7 27.54 13.90 -34.07
N ARG A 8 26.41 13.64 -34.73
CA ARG A 8 26.08 14.20 -36.06
C ARG A 8 25.81 15.71 -35.97
N LEU A 9 25.07 16.16 -34.95
CA LEU A 9 24.83 17.58 -34.72
C LEU A 9 26.15 18.32 -34.47
N ALA A 10 27.02 17.78 -33.62
CA ALA A 10 28.36 18.32 -33.39
C ALA A 10 29.19 18.36 -34.69
N PHE A 11 29.11 17.32 -35.51
CA PHE A 11 29.77 17.29 -36.82
C PHE A 11 29.23 18.37 -37.78
N TYR A 12 27.92 18.60 -37.84
CA TYR A 12 27.34 19.67 -38.66
C TYR A 12 27.69 21.06 -38.13
N ILE A 13 27.62 21.27 -36.82
CA ILE A 13 28.00 22.56 -36.19
C ILE A 13 29.46 22.87 -36.51
N THR A 14 30.37 21.93 -36.23
CA THR A 14 31.80 22.11 -36.47
C THR A 14 32.08 22.30 -37.97
N GLY A 15 31.49 21.48 -38.85
CA GLY A 15 31.65 21.62 -40.29
C GLY A 15 31.18 22.97 -40.84
N ILE A 16 30.01 23.46 -40.42
CA ILE A 16 29.50 24.77 -40.85
C ILE A 16 30.39 25.89 -40.31
N LEU A 17 30.79 25.84 -39.03
CA LEU A 17 31.68 26.86 -38.45
C LEU A 17 33.04 26.89 -39.12
N THR A 18 33.63 25.74 -39.45
CA THR A 18 34.90 25.66 -40.17
C THR A 18 34.78 26.25 -41.58
N LEU A 19 33.70 25.98 -42.30
CA LEU A 19 33.48 26.57 -43.62
C LEU A 19 33.34 28.08 -43.57
N ILE A 20 32.58 28.60 -42.59
CA ILE A 20 32.43 30.04 -42.38
C ILE A 20 33.79 30.65 -42.01
N MET A 21 34.57 30.00 -41.14
CA MET A 21 35.91 30.47 -40.76
C MET A 21 36.84 30.55 -41.98
N VAL A 22 36.87 29.52 -42.82
CA VAL A 22 37.69 29.50 -44.04
C VAL A 22 37.25 30.60 -45.02
N PHE A 23 35.96 30.85 -45.16
CA PHE A 23 35.46 31.96 -45.97
C PHE A 23 36.00 33.31 -45.50
N PHE A 24 35.90 33.61 -44.20
CA PHE A 24 36.45 34.86 -43.66
C PHE A 24 37.97 34.93 -43.78
N MET A 25 38.68 33.81 -43.64
CA MET A 25 40.13 33.76 -43.85
C MET A 25 40.50 34.10 -45.30
N LEU A 26 39.77 33.57 -46.29
CA LEU A 26 39.98 33.88 -47.71
C LEU A 26 39.69 35.35 -48.02
N VAL A 27 38.60 35.91 -47.49
CA VAL A 27 38.26 37.34 -47.66
C VAL A 27 39.39 38.22 -47.14
N ASN A 28 39.93 37.93 -45.96
CA ASN A 28 41.05 38.69 -45.38
C ASN A 28 42.35 38.55 -46.17
N PHE A 29 42.63 37.36 -46.71
CA PHE A 29 43.81 37.08 -47.54
C PHE A 29 43.78 37.90 -48.84
N TYR A 30 42.66 37.90 -49.56
CA TYR A 30 42.52 38.67 -50.80
C TYR A 30 42.45 40.19 -50.57
N ALA A 31 41.99 40.64 -49.39
CA ALA A 31 41.87 42.05 -49.06
C ALA A 31 43.17 42.69 -48.50
N GLY A 32 44.31 41.98 -48.52
CA GLY A 32 45.62 42.58 -48.20
C GLY A 32 45.89 42.83 -46.71
N HIS A 33 45.21 42.12 -45.80
CA HIS A 33 45.47 42.14 -44.35
C HIS A 33 45.40 43.51 -43.66
N HIS A 34 44.50 44.41 -44.07
CA HIS A 34 44.24 45.64 -43.32
C HIS A 34 43.62 45.35 -41.95
N LEU A 35 44.22 45.87 -40.86
CA LEU A 35 43.77 45.65 -39.47
C LEU A 35 42.29 45.93 -39.24
N VAL A 36 41.75 46.99 -39.87
CA VAL A 36 40.33 47.36 -39.75
C VAL A 36 39.41 46.31 -40.39
N LEU A 37 39.78 45.75 -41.54
CA LEU A 37 39.01 44.70 -42.20
C LEU A 37 39.06 43.38 -41.42
N VAL A 38 40.21 43.05 -40.84
CA VAL A 38 40.36 41.89 -39.94
C VAL A 38 39.44 42.04 -38.72
N PHE A 39 39.36 43.23 -38.13
CA PHE A 39 38.47 43.49 -37.01
C PHE A 39 36.98 43.32 -37.41
N ILE A 40 36.55 43.94 -38.50
CA ILE A 40 35.17 43.85 -39.00
C ILE A 40 34.79 42.39 -39.32
N SER A 41 35.66 41.67 -40.02
CA SER A 41 35.44 40.27 -40.38
C SER A 41 35.33 39.34 -39.17
N THR A 42 36.10 39.60 -38.10
CA THR A 42 36.05 38.83 -36.86
C THR A 42 34.73 39.03 -36.12
N VAL A 43 34.24 40.28 -36.05
CA VAL A 43 32.94 40.60 -35.44
C VAL A 43 31.79 39.93 -36.22
N LEU A 44 31.85 39.97 -37.56
CA LEU A 44 30.85 39.32 -38.41
C LEU A 44 30.89 37.79 -38.26
N PHE A 45 32.07 37.19 -38.23
CA PHE A 45 32.24 35.75 -37.99
C PHE A 45 31.59 35.33 -36.66
N HIS A 46 31.88 36.07 -35.59
CA HIS A 46 31.32 35.79 -34.26
C HIS A 46 29.79 35.87 -34.27
N GLY A 47 29.22 36.91 -34.87
CA GLY A 47 27.77 37.09 -34.95
C GLY A 47 27.09 35.95 -35.72
N ILE A 48 27.59 35.61 -36.90
CA ILE A 48 27.01 34.53 -37.72
C ILE A 48 27.14 33.18 -37.01
N SER A 49 28.31 32.89 -36.43
CA SER A 49 28.57 31.69 -35.64
C SER A 49 27.57 31.55 -34.49
N TYR A 50 27.36 32.63 -33.73
CA TYR A 50 26.41 32.66 -32.62
C TYR A 50 24.99 32.28 -33.06
N PHE A 51 24.47 32.91 -34.12
CA PHE A 51 23.11 32.64 -34.61
C PHE A 51 22.95 31.21 -35.14
N VAL A 52 23.95 30.67 -35.84
CA VAL A 52 23.92 29.29 -36.35
C VAL A 52 23.88 28.29 -35.20
N VAL A 53 24.73 28.47 -34.18
CA VAL A 53 24.76 27.60 -33.00
C VAL A 53 23.44 27.69 -32.23
N LEU A 54 22.92 28.89 -32.01
CA LEU A 54 21.65 29.12 -31.32
C LEU A 54 20.48 28.44 -32.05
N TYR A 55 20.41 28.57 -33.37
CA TYR A 55 19.38 27.92 -34.18
C TYR A 55 19.43 26.39 -34.06
N LEU A 56 20.63 25.79 -34.15
CA LEU A 56 20.81 24.34 -34.07
C LEU A 56 20.53 23.79 -32.66
N LEU A 57 20.92 24.52 -31.61
CA LEU A 57 20.61 24.17 -30.22
C LEU A 57 19.10 24.21 -29.95
N ASN A 58 18.42 25.26 -30.37
CA ASN A 58 16.96 25.38 -30.19
C ASN A 58 16.20 24.25 -30.90
N ARG A 59 16.64 23.89 -32.11
CA ARG A 59 16.08 22.75 -32.84
C ARG A 59 16.31 21.44 -32.10
N PHE A 60 17.50 21.23 -31.53
CA PHE A 60 17.80 20.04 -30.74
C PHE A 60 16.95 19.95 -29.46
N ILE A 61 16.79 21.05 -28.73
CA ILE A 61 15.94 21.10 -27.53
C ILE A 61 14.49 20.77 -27.89
N ALA A 62 13.97 21.36 -28.97
CA ALA A 62 12.61 21.14 -29.44
C ALA A 62 12.36 19.69 -29.89
N ASP A 63 13.31 19.09 -30.60
CA ASP A 63 13.17 17.74 -31.16
C ASP A 63 13.43 16.63 -30.12
N LYS A 64 14.28 16.85 -29.11
CA LYS A 64 14.68 15.80 -28.15
C LYS A 64 14.20 16.00 -26.72
N ILE A 65 14.28 17.21 -26.18
CA ILE A 65 13.99 17.46 -24.76
C ILE A 65 12.50 17.69 -24.55
N LYS A 66 11.87 18.46 -25.45
CA LYS A 66 10.44 18.80 -25.34
C LYS A 66 9.52 17.58 -25.34
N PRO A 67 9.74 16.52 -26.15
CA PRO A 67 8.93 15.30 -26.07
C PRO A 67 9.12 14.56 -24.74
N VAL A 68 10.35 14.45 -24.22
CA VAL A 68 10.63 13.79 -22.92
C VAL A 68 9.97 14.54 -21.76
N TYR A 69 10.12 15.87 -21.73
CA TYR A 69 9.45 16.72 -20.74
C TYR A 69 7.93 16.58 -20.82
N LYS A 70 7.38 16.53 -22.04
CA LYS A 70 5.95 16.32 -22.26
C LYS A 70 5.50 14.93 -21.80
N THR A 71 6.26 13.88 -22.08
CA THR A 71 5.97 12.51 -21.60
C THR A 71 5.96 12.45 -20.08
N ILE A 72 6.96 13.03 -19.39
CA ILE A 72 7.02 13.05 -17.92
C ILE A 72 5.83 13.84 -17.33
N ARG A 73 5.47 14.98 -17.92
CA ARG A 73 4.41 15.85 -17.42
C ARG A 73 3.00 15.34 -17.72
N ASP A 74 2.81 14.75 -18.90
CA ASP A 74 1.53 14.28 -19.39
C ASP A 74 1.32 12.79 -19.08
N LEU A 75 2.25 12.13 -18.37
CA LEU A 75 2.03 10.80 -17.79
C LEU A 75 0.90 10.93 -16.77
N PRO A 76 -0.30 10.41 -17.06
CA PRO A 76 -1.34 10.44 -16.06
C PRO A 76 -0.89 9.50 -14.94
N VAL A 77 -0.76 10.04 -13.72
CA VAL A 77 -0.65 9.27 -12.47
C VAL A 77 -1.81 8.25 -12.32
N SER A 78 -2.79 8.31 -13.21
CA SER A 78 -3.93 7.42 -13.34
C SER A 78 -3.91 6.73 -14.71
N GLY A 79 -3.12 5.67 -14.84
CA GLY A 79 -3.35 4.43 -15.63
C GLY A 79 -3.89 4.47 -17.07
N LYS A 80 -4.09 5.62 -17.72
CA LYS A 80 -4.62 5.68 -19.08
C LYS A 80 -3.51 5.40 -20.09
N LYS A 81 -3.64 4.26 -20.78
CA LYS A 81 -2.81 3.84 -21.91
C LYS A 81 -2.60 5.01 -22.88
N LEU A 82 -1.37 5.52 -22.92
CA LEU A 82 -0.98 6.55 -23.86
C LEU A 82 -0.54 5.85 -25.16
N ASP A 83 -1.49 5.67 -26.08
CA ASP A 83 -1.20 5.20 -27.44
C ASP A 83 -0.52 6.35 -28.20
N MET A 84 0.81 6.39 -28.17
CA MET A 84 1.58 7.43 -28.87
C MET A 84 2.60 6.77 -29.78
N GLN A 85 2.22 6.58 -31.05
CA GLN A 85 3.11 6.18 -32.13
C GLN A 85 4.14 7.29 -32.38
N ILE A 86 5.37 7.10 -31.91
CA ILE A 86 6.52 7.95 -32.28
C ILE A 86 7.61 7.05 -32.86
N THR A 87 7.86 7.20 -34.16
CA THR A 87 8.89 6.50 -34.91
C THR A 87 10.21 7.29 -34.85
N SER A 88 11.31 6.60 -34.45
CA SER A 88 12.71 6.72 -34.96
C SER A 88 13.81 6.71 -33.86
N ASP A 89 14.79 5.80 -34.05
CA ASP A 89 16.10 5.55 -33.37
C ASP A 89 16.10 4.89 -31.97
N THR A 90 16.55 3.63 -31.93
CA THR A 90 15.78 2.51 -31.33
C THR A 90 16.28 1.91 -30.00
N ASN A 91 17.37 2.38 -29.38
CA ASN A 91 17.83 1.75 -28.11
C ASN A 91 17.76 2.67 -26.89
N VAL A 92 18.42 3.83 -26.89
CA VAL A 92 18.50 4.67 -25.67
C VAL A 92 17.14 5.25 -25.28
N LEU A 93 16.36 5.74 -26.26
CA LEU A 93 15.05 6.31 -25.98
C LEU A 93 14.03 5.22 -25.59
N THR A 94 14.19 4.01 -26.13
CA THR A 94 13.38 2.84 -25.76
C THR A 94 13.65 2.42 -24.32
N HIS A 95 14.92 2.39 -23.90
CA HIS A 95 15.29 2.04 -22.52
C HIS A 95 14.80 3.09 -21.51
N VAL A 96 14.98 4.38 -21.78
CA VAL A 96 14.46 5.45 -20.91
C VAL A 96 12.93 5.40 -20.85
N ARG A 97 12.25 5.13 -21.97
CA ARG A 97 10.79 4.97 -21.98
C ARG A 97 10.34 3.82 -21.10
N GLN A 98 10.99 2.66 -21.24
CA GLN A 98 10.64 1.47 -20.48
C GLN A 98 10.90 1.66 -18.98
N GLU A 99 12.01 2.30 -18.60
CA GLU A 99 12.33 2.62 -17.22
C GLU A 99 11.32 3.58 -16.58
N VAL A 100 10.87 4.60 -17.33
CA VAL A 100 9.81 5.51 -16.88
C VAL A 100 8.46 4.81 -16.77
N GLU A 101 8.11 3.92 -17.71
CA GLU A 101 6.87 3.12 -17.65
C GLU A 101 6.87 2.17 -16.44
N ASP A 102 7.99 1.50 -16.17
CA ASP A 102 8.12 0.58 -15.05
C ASP A 102 8.12 1.34 -13.71
N TRP A 103 8.82 2.47 -13.62
CA TRP A 103 8.73 3.35 -12.45
C TRP A 103 7.30 3.83 -12.22
N ALA A 104 6.59 4.28 -13.26
CA ALA A 104 5.21 4.73 -13.13
C ALA A 104 4.27 3.62 -12.66
N LYS A 105 4.45 2.37 -13.13
CA LYS A 105 3.70 1.20 -12.63
C LYS A 105 3.98 0.94 -11.16
N THR A 106 5.25 0.95 -10.74
CA THR A 106 5.64 0.77 -9.34
C THR A 106 5.05 1.86 -8.45
N GLN A 107 5.10 3.13 -8.88
CA GLN A 107 4.49 4.24 -8.14
C GLN A 107 2.97 4.11 -8.05
N THR A 108 2.32 3.71 -9.15
CA THR A 108 0.86 3.51 -9.16
C THR A 108 0.47 2.38 -8.20
N ALA A 109 1.17 1.25 -8.24
CA ALA A 109 0.93 0.13 -7.33
C ALA A 109 1.16 0.52 -5.86
N GLU A 110 2.20 1.31 -5.56
CA GLU A 110 2.43 1.80 -4.20
C GLU A 110 1.34 2.78 -3.75
N ILE A 111 0.88 3.68 -4.62
CA ILE A 111 -0.24 4.58 -4.32
C ILE A 111 -1.52 3.78 -4.05
N GLU A 112 -1.82 2.76 -4.85
CA GLU A 112 -2.96 1.86 -4.62
C GLU A 112 -2.83 1.16 -3.27
N ARG A 113 -1.65 0.59 -2.96
CA ARG A 113 -1.36 -0.04 -1.67
C ARG A 113 -1.57 0.92 -0.50
N LEU A 114 -1.09 2.16 -0.60
CA LEU A 114 -1.26 3.18 0.44
C LEU A 114 -2.72 3.58 0.62
N LYS A 115 -3.49 3.70 -0.47
CA LYS A 115 -4.93 3.97 -0.40
C LYS A 115 -5.70 2.82 0.24
N ASP A 116 -5.32 1.59 -0.04
CA ASP A 116 -5.92 0.40 0.57
C ASP A 116 -5.63 0.36 2.08
N LEU A 117 -4.39 0.66 2.49
CA LEU A 117 -4.03 0.80 3.90
C LEU A 117 -4.80 1.93 4.59
N GLU A 118 -4.97 3.08 3.93
CA GLU A 118 -5.74 4.20 4.48
C GLU A 118 -7.23 3.83 4.64
N ARG A 119 -7.82 3.16 3.65
CA ARG A 119 -9.20 2.66 3.70
C ARG A 119 -9.36 1.66 4.84
N TYR A 120 -8.47 0.68 4.94
CA TYR A 120 -8.45 -0.29 6.02
C TYR A 120 -8.39 0.39 7.40
N ARG A 121 -7.49 1.35 7.59
CA ARG A 121 -7.37 2.10 8.85
C ARG A 121 -8.67 2.85 9.19
N LYS A 122 -9.29 3.51 8.20
CA LYS A 122 -10.57 4.24 8.39
C LYS A 122 -11.70 3.29 8.77
N GLU A 123 -11.85 2.17 8.06
CA GLU A 123 -12.85 1.14 8.36
C GLU A 123 -12.62 0.54 9.76
N PHE A 124 -11.37 0.22 10.09
CA PHE A 124 -11.00 -0.31 11.41
C PHE A 124 -11.40 0.64 12.54
N VAL A 125 -10.98 1.91 12.49
CA VAL A 125 -11.32 2.91 13.51
C VAL A 125 -12.83 3.14 13.59
N GLY A 126 -13.52 3.15 12.44
CA GLY A 126 -14.98 3.26 12.38
C GLY A 126 -15.67 2.10 13.10
N ASN A 127 -15.24 0.87 12.81
CA ASN A 127 -15.80 -0.35 13.40
C ASN A 127 -15.57 -0.40 14.92
N VAL A 128 -14.35 -0.11 15.39
CA VAL A 128 -14.03 -0.06 16.82
C VAL A 128 -14.90 1.00 17.53
N SER A 129 -15.04 2.18 16.92
CA SER A 129 -15.87 3.26 17.49
C SER A 129 -17.34 2.85 17.60
N HIS A 130 -17.87 2.15 16.59
CA HIS A 130 -19.24 1.64 16.61
C HIS A 130 -19.43 0.58 17.68
N GLU A 131 -18.54 -0.42 17.75
CA GLU A 131 -18.59 -1.51 18.72
C GLU A 131 -18.46 -1.02 20.17
N LEU A 132 -17.73 0.07 20.42
CA LEU A 132 -17.65 0.71 21.75
C LEU A 132 -18.90 1.54 22.08
N LYS A 133 -19.48 2.22 21.09
CA LYS A 133 -20.64 3.11 21.31
C LYS A 133 -21.86 2.36 21.81
N THR A 134 -22.12 1.15 21.29
CA THR A 134 -23.27 0.32 21.69
C THR A 134 -23.28 -0.03 23.19
N PRO A 135 -22.24 -0.66 23.78
CA PRO A 135 -22.22 -0.96 25.21
C PRO A 135 -22.23 0.31 26.07
N ILE A 136 -21.59 1.41 25.63
CA ILE A 136 -21.65 2.70 26.35
C ILE A 136 -23.09 3.21 26.48
N PHE A 137 -23.85 3.23 25.37
CA PHE A 137 -25.24 3.68 25.41
C PHE A 137 -26.14 2.73 26.20
N ASN A 138 -25.88 1.41 26.14
CA ASN A 138 -26.61 0.44 26.95
C ASN A 138 -26.37 0.69 28.46
N ILE A 139 -25.11 0.87 28.87
CA ILE A 139 -24.73 1.21 30.24
C ILE A 139 -25.45 2.50 30.66
N GLN A 140 -25.36 3.55 29.86
CA GLN A 140 -26.02 4.83 30.16
C GLN A 140 -27.53 4.67 30.34
N GLY A 141 -28.19 3.93 29.44
CA GLY A 141 -29.63 3.67 29.51
C GLY A 141 -30.02 2.87 30.75
N TYR A 142 -29.29 1.80 31.07
CA TYR A 142 -29.58 0.98 32.25
C TYR A 142 -29.36 1.75 33.55
N ILE A 143 -28.27 2.51 33.64
CA ILE A 143 -27.99 3.36 34.81
C ILE A 143 -29.05 4.45 34.96
N LEU A 144 -29.47 5.10 33.87
CA LEU A 144 -30.53 6.11 33.92
C LEU A 144 -31.85 5.51 34.43
N THR A 145 -32.27 4.34 33.92
CA THR A 145 -33.49 3.67 34.40
C THR A 145 -33.40 3.32 35.89
N LEU A 146 -32.22 2.89 36.36
CA LEU A 146 -32.01 2.62 37.79
C LEU A 146 -32.15 3.89 38.62
N LEU A 147 -31.59 5.01 38.16
CA LEU A 147 -31.68 6.31 38.83
C LEU A 147 -33.10 6.89 38.85
N GLU A 148 -33.92 6.61 37.83
CA GLU A 148 -35.32 7.07 37.72
C GLU A 148 -36.33 6.19 38.52
N GLY A 149 -35.85 5.49 39.55
CA GLY A 149 -36.67 4.66 40.45
C GLY A 149 -36.66 3.16 40.12
N GLY A 150 -35.98 2.74 39.03
CA GLY A 150 -35.80 1.33 38.72
C GLY A 150 -34.95 0.56 39.74
N ILE A 151 -34.19 1.26 40.59
CA ILE A 151 -33.43 0.65 41.69
C ILE A 151 -34.32 0.06 42.79
N ASP A 152 -35.51 0.65 42.98
CA ASP A 152 -36.48 0.23 44.00
C ASP A 152 -37.40 -0.92 43.52
N ASP A 153 -37.44 -1.18 42.20
CA ASP A 153 -38.18 -2.32 41.63
C ASP A 153 -37.30 -3.59 41.63
N PRO A 154 -37.64 -4.63 42.43
CA PRO A 154 -36.89 -5.88 42.50
C PRO A 154 -36.82 -6.66 41.18
N LYS A 155 -37.72 -6.39 40.22
CA LYS A 155 -37.69 -7.01 38.89
C LYS A 155 -36.69 -6.35 37.95
N ILE A 156 -36.39 -5.07 38.17
CA ILE A 156 -35.52 -4.27 37.31
C ILE A 156 -34.11 -4.17 37.88
N ASN A 157 -33.98 -3.91 39.17
CA ASN A 157 -32.72 -3.49 39.77
C ASN A 157 -31.54 -4.42 39.46
N LYS A 158 -31.65 -5.70 39.82
CA LYS A 158 -30.61 -6.71 39.63
C LYS A 158 -30.42 -7.05 38.16
N LEU A 159 -31.51 -7.10 37.39
CA LEU A 159 -31.44 -7.37 35.96
C LEU A 159 -30.62 -6.30 35.22
N TYR A 160 -30.84 -5.03 35.53
CA TYR A 160 -30.18 -3.91 34.87
C TYR A 160 -28.73 -3.76 35.32
N LEU A 161 -28.43 -4.04 36.59
CA LEU A 161 -27.05 -4.17 37.07
C LEU A 161 -26.28 -5.27 36.33
N GLN A 162 -26.88 -6.45 36.16
CA GLN A 162 -26.27 -7.55 35.40
C GLN A 162 -26.09 -7.22 33.91
N ARG A 163 -27.04 -6.49 33.30
CA ARG A 163 -26.88 -6.03 31.91
C ARG A 163 -25.78 -4.97 31.76
N THR A 164 -25.62 -4.13 32.78
CA THR A 164 -24.53 -3.16 32.85
C THR A 164 -23.17 -3.86 32.94
N GLU A 165 -23.02 -4.82 33.85
CA GLU A 165 -21.81 -5.66 33.96
C GLU A 165 -21.47 -6.32 32.62
N LYS A 166 -22.42 -7.00 31.97
CA LYS A 166 -22.21 -7.61 30.65
C LYS A 166 -21.76 -6.62 29.58
N SER A 167 -22.20 -5.37 29.66
CA SER A 167 -21.81 -4.33 28.71
C SER A 167 -20.39 -3.83 28.99
N ILE A 168 -19.97 -3.78 30.26
CA ILE A 168 -18.58 -3.50 30.68
C ILE A 168 -17.66 -4.63 30.20
N ASP A 169 -18.03 -5.90 30.43
CA ASP A 169 -17.25 -7.05 29.97
C ASP A 169 -17.05 -7.03 28.45
N ARG A 170 -18.10 -6.65 27.70
CA ARG A 170 -17.99 -6.47 26.25
C ARG A 170 -17.00 -5.36 25.88
N MET A 171 -16.99 -4.24 26.60
CA MET A 171 -16.01 -3.17 26.36
C MET A 171 -14.58 -3.63 26.65
N ILE A 172 -14.37 -4.35 27.75
CA ILE A 172 -13.06 -4.91 28.10
C ILE A 172 -12.55 -5.81 26.98
N SER A 173 -13.38 -6.74 26.50
CA SER A 173 -13.03 -7.62 25.36
C SER A 173 -12.64 -6.84 24.10
N ILE A 174 -13.35 -5.74 23.77
CA ILE A 174 -12.99 -4.90 22.60
C ILE A 174 -11.62 -4.24 22.78
N VAL A 175 -11.29 -3.80 24.00
CA VAL A 175 -9.99 -3.20 24.31
C VAL A 175 -8.87 -4.25 24.23
N GLU A 176 -9.09 -5.44 24.77
CA GLU A 176 -8.13 -6.55 24.70
C GLU A 176 -7.87 -6.99 23.24
N ASP A 177 -8.90 -7.03 22.41
CA ASP A 177 -8.79 -7.28 20.97
C ASP A 177 -7.93 -6.21 20.30
N LEU A 178 -8.15 -4.93 20.62
CA LEU A 178 -7.37 -3.80 20.08
C LEU A 178 -5.89 -3.87 20.50
N GLU A 179 -5.61 -4.19 21.76
CA GLU A 179 -4.24 -4.39 22.23
C GLU A 179 -3.55 -5.54 21.51
N SER A 180 -4.27 -6.65 21.30
CA SER A 180 -3.75 -7.83 20.60
C SER A 180 -3.40 -7.51 19.15
N ILE A 181 -4.26 -6.79 18.45
CA ILE A 181 -4.00 -6.31 17.08
C ILE A 181 -2.78 -5.38 17.06
N THR A 182 -2.70 -4.44 17.99
CA THR A 182 -1.58 -3.48 18.06
C THR A 182 -0.24 -4.18 18.26
N LYS A 183 -0.19 -5.21 19.12
CA LYS A 183 1.03 -6.02 19.36
C LYS A 183 1.44 -6.86 18.13
N LEU A 184 0.49 -7.28 17.31
CA LEU A 184 0.77 -7.99 16.06
C LEU A 184 1.32 -7.04 15.00
N GLU A 185 0.73 -5.85 14.85
CA GLU A 185 1.14 -4.83 13.87
C GLU A 185 2.51 -4.21 14.19
N SER A 186 2.88 -4.07 15.46
CA SER A 186 4.19 -3.53 15.86
C SER A 186 5.35 -4.49 15.57
N GLY A 187 5.09 -5.75 15.21
CA GLY A 187 6.10 -6.79 15.05
C GLY A 187 6.76 -7.22 16.36
N GLU A 188 6.29 -6.74 17.51
CA GLU A 188 6.80 -7.08 18.84
C GLU A 188 6.33 -8.46 19.31
N ALA A 189 5.34 -9.05 18.62
CA ALA A 189 4.86 -10.40 18.89
C ALA A 189 5.93 -11.47 18.54
N LYS A 190 6.87 -11.70 19.46
CA LYS A 190 7.79 -12.84 19.38
C LYS A 190 7.00 -14.12 19.62
N MET A 191 6.88 -14.95 18.58
CA MET A 191 6.27 -16.28 18.70
C MET A 191 7.15 -17.18 19.56
N LYS A 192 6.55 -17.81 20.57
CA LYS A 192 7.21 -18.82 21.40
C LYS A 192 6.90 -20.21 20.85
N MET A 193 7.71 -20.66 19.89
CA MET A 193 7.54 -21.96 19.27
C MET A 193 7.80 -23.09 20.27
N GLU A 194 6.85 -23.99 20.43
CA GLU A 194 6.99 -25.22 21.22
C GLU A 194 6.28 -26.40 20.55
N LYS A 195 6.75 -27.61 20.85
CA LYS A 195 6.16 -28.85 20.34
C LYS A 195 5.07 -29.33 21.30
N PHE A 196 3.83 -29.44 20.85
CA PHE A 196 2.69 -29.87 21.67
C PHE A 196 1.69 -30.71 20.87
N ASP A 197 0.84 -31.46 21.57
CA ASP A 197 -0.25 -32.22 20.97
C ASP A 197 -1.45 -31.30 20.72
N ILE A 198 -1.81 -31.08 19.45
CA ILE A 198 -2.91 -30.19 19.10
C ILE A 198 -4.28 -30.81 19.40
N VAL A 199 -4.39 -32.14 19.45
CA VAL A 199 -5.64 -32.82 19.82
C VAL A 199 -5.97 -32.46 21.27
N LYS A 200 -4.99 -32.61 22.17
CA LYS A 200 -5.13 -32.25 23.58
C LYS A 200 -5.45 -30.76 23.78
N LEU A 201 -4.85 -29.88 23.00
CA LEU A 201 -5.17 -28.45 23.06
C LEU A 201 -6.65 -28.19 22.74
N VAL A 202 -7.20 -28.84 21.72
CA VAL A 202 -8.63 -28.68 21.38
C VAL A 202 -9.52 -29.27 22.48
N GLU A 203 -9.13 -30.38 23.11
CA GLU A 203 -9.84 -30.94 24.27
C GLU A 203 -9.86 -29.94 25.44
N ASP A 204 -8.70 -29.38 25.80
CA ASP A 204 -8.58 -28.37 26.86
C ASP A 204 -9.51 -27.17 26.56
N VAL A 205 -9.62 -26.75 25.29
CA VAL A 205 -10.56 -25.69 24.87
C VAL A 205 -12.02 -26.12 24.98
N PHE A 206 -12.37 -27.34 24.57
CA PHE A 206 -13.74 -27.84 24.72
C PHE A 206 -14.17 -27.86 26.19
N ASP A 207 -13.28 -28.28 27.09
CA ASP A 207 -13.55 -28.29 28.54
C ASP A 207 -13.76 -26.87 29.08
N MET A 208 -12.96 -25.89 28.65
CA MET A 208 -13.11 -24.48 29.03
C MET A 208 -14.44 -23.88 28.56
N GLU A 209 -14.87 -24.21 27.34
CA GLU A 209 -16.07 -23.65 26.72
C GLU A 209 -17.35 -24.45 27.05
N GLN A 210 -17.24 -25.57 27.77
CA GLN A 210 -18.33 -26.51 28.03
C GLN A 210 -19.51 -25.87 28.76
N MET A 211 -19.25 -24.99 29.76
CA MET A 211 -20.33 -24.28 30.45
C MET A 211 -21.15 -23.41 29.51
N LEU A 212 -20.48 -22.67 28.62
CA LEU A 212 -21.14 -21.81 27.64
C LEU A 212 -21.91 -22.65 26.60
N ALA A 213 -21.35 -23.76 26.16
CA ALA A 213 -22.00 -24.70 25.25
C ALA A 213 -23.30 -25.26 25.85
N ILE A 214 -23.28 -25.67 27.13
CA ILE A 214 -24.46 -26.14 27.87
C ILE A 214 -25.52 -25.03 27.98
N GLU A 215 -25.13 -23.81 28.38
CA GLU A 215 -26.03 -22.67 28.47
C GLU A 215 -26.74 -22.39 27.14
N ARG A 216 -25.98 -22.46 26.03
CA ARG A 216 -26.47 -22.20 24.67
C ARG A 216 -27.13 -23.40 24.00
N LYS A 217 -27.13 -24.58 24.65
CA LYS A 217 -27.62 -25.85 24.09
C LYS A 217 -26.95 -26.19 22.75
N VAL A 218 -25.63 -26.08 22.72
CA VAL A 218 -24.78 -26.43 21.58
C VAL A 218 -23.89 -27.60 22.00
N THR A 219 -23.70 -28.57 21.12
CA THR A 219 -22.81 -29.72 21.35
C THR A 219 -21.44 -29.44 20.74
N LEU A 220 -20.36 -29.81 21.43
CA LEU A 220 -19.00 -29.75 20.91
C LEU A 220 -18.54 -31.16 20.59
N GLU A 221 -18.16 -31.42 19.33
CA GLU A 221 -17.81 -32.76 18.88
C GLU A 221 -16.59 -32.77 17.95
N PHE A 222 -15.83 -33.85 18.00
CA PHE A 222 -14.83 -34.15 16.98
C PHE A 222 -15.50 -34.95 15.86
N THR A 223 -15.33 -34.54 14.59
CA THR A 223 -15.84 -35.34 13.44
C THR A 223 -15.10 -36.68 13.36
N GLN A 224 -13.77 -36.63 13.50
CA GLN A 224 -12.92 -37.80 13.59
C GLN A 224 -11.75 -37.43 14.50
N LYS A 225 -11.82 -37.88 15.75
CA LYS A 225 -10.74 -37.66 16.71
C LYS A 225 -9.57 -38.58 16.36
N PRO A 226 -8.35 -38.07 16.16
CA PRO A 226 -7.18 -38.91 15.94
C PRO A 226 -6.98 -39.86 17.12
N GLU A 227 -6.67 -41.13 16.83
CA GLU A 227 -6.37 -42.12 17.87
C GLU A 227 -4.98 -41.92 18.50
N ARG A 228 -4.12 -41.13 17.85
CA ARG A 228 -2.75 -40.85 18.26
C ARG A 228 -2.53 -39.34 18.43
N PRO A 229 -1.64 -38.92 19.35
CA PRO A 229 -1.25 -37.52 19.49
C PRO A 229 -0.76 -36.93 18.15
N VAL A 230 -1.25 -35.73 17.82
CA VAL A 230 -0.81 -35.00 16.62
C VAL A 230 0.10 -33.88 17.08
N MET A 231 1.41 -34.12 16.97
CA MET A 231 2.43 -33.19 17.46
C MET A 231 2.69 -32.08 16.44
N VAL A 232 2.45 -30.84 16.83
CA VAL A 232 2.72 -29.63 16.02
C VAL A 232 3.82 -28.78 16.66
N ASN A 233 4.52 -27.97 15.86
CA ASN A 233 5.49 -26.99 16.35
C ASN A 233 4.95 -25.58 16.09
N ALA A 234 4.38 -24.95 17.11
CA ALA A 234 3.73 -23.64 17.03
C ALA A 234 3.76 -22.92 18.37
N ASP A 235 3.31 -21.67 18.42
CA ASP A 235 3.06 -20.98 19.68
C ASP A 235 1.75 -21.51 20.31
N LYS A 236 1.87 -22.39 21.30
CA LYS A 236 0.72 -23.05 21.93
C LYS A 236 -0.29 -22.05 22.48
N LYS A 237 0.18 -20.96 23.08
CA LYS A 237 -0.71 -19.94 23.67
C LYS A 237 -1.54 -19.28 22.56
N ARG A 238 -0.89 -18.87 21.47
CA ARG A 238 -1.59 -18.26 20.32
C ARG A 238 -2.54 -19.22 19.63
N ILE A 239 -2.16 -20.48 19.47
CA ILE A 239 -3.08 -21.49 18.91
C ILE A 239 -4.27 -21.73 19.84
N THR A 240 -4.06 -21.73 21.16
CA THR A 240 -5.17 -21.81 22.14
C THR A 240 -6.13 -20.64 21.98
N GLU A 241 -5.62 -19.40 21.88
CA GLU A 241 -6.42 -18.20 21.62
C GLU A 241 -7.24 -18.31 20.33
N VAL A 242 -6.62 -18.76 19.23
CA VAL A 242 -7.30 -18.96 17.93
C VAL A 242 -8.41 -20.00 18.03
N VAL A 243 -8.10 -21.19 18.59
CA VAL A 243 -9.08 -22.28 18.69
C VAL A 243 -10.22 -21.89 19.62
N SER A 244 -9.96 -21.30 20.78
CA SER A 244 -10.99 -20.80 21.69
C SER A 244 -11.87 -19.76 21.01
N ASN A 245 -11.30 -18.78 20.31
CA ASN A 245 -12.09 -17.78 19.58
C ASN A 245 -13.02 -18.41 18.52
N LEU A 246 -12.53 -19.39 17.76
CA LEU A 246 -13.33 -20.08 16.75
C LEU A 246 -14.44 -20.94 17.37
N VAL A 247 -14.13 -21.70 18.42
CA VAL A 247 -15.11 -22.55 19.14
C VAL A 247 -16.17 -21.67 19.80
N ASN A 248 -15.74 -20.61 20.50
CA ASN A 248 -16.63 -19.67 21.18
C ASN A 248 -17.59 -18.97 20.19
N ASN A 249 -17.08 -18.55 19.02
CA ASN A 249 -17.91 -18.04 17.93
C ASN A 249 -18.88 -19.12 17.41
N GLY A 250 -18.39 -20.36 17.23
CA GLY A 250 -19.19 -21.50 16.85
C GLY A 250 -20.35 -21.78 17.82
N ILE A 251 -20.18 -21.51 19.11
CA ILE A 251 -21.24 -21.63 20.14
C ILE A 251 -22.20 -20.43 20.07
N LYS A 252 -21.66 -19.20 20.07
CA LYS A 252 -22.43 -17.95 20.15
C LYS A 252 -23.39 -17.76 18.97
N TYR A 253 -22.93 -18.11 17.76
CA TYR A 253 -23.67 -17.89 16.52
C TYR A 253 -24.32 -19.17 15.96
N ASN A 254 -24.35 -20.25 16.74
CA ASN A 254 -25.01 -21.49 16.32
C ASN A 254 -26.54 -21.38 16.37
N LYS A 255 -27.20 -22.33 15.69
CA LYS A 255 -28.61 -22.61 15.91
C LYS A 255 -28.82 -23.34 17.24
N LYS A 256 -30.01 -23.21 17.84
CA LYS A 256 -30.38 -23.98 19.04
C LYS A 256 -30.28 -25.48 18.77
N LYS A 257 -29.68 -26.24 19.69
CA LYS A 257 -29.39 -27.68 19.52
C LYS A 257 -28.47 -27.97 18.32
N GLY A 258 -27.65 -27.01 17.92
CA GLY A 258 -26.62 -27.19 16.91
C GLY A 258 -25.39 -27.90 17.48
N THR A 259 -24.44 -28.18 16.58
CA THR A 259 -23.17 -28.81 16.92
C THR A 259 -22.04 -28.01 16.30
N VAL A 260 -20.94 -27.84 17.04
CA VAL A 260 -19.66 -27.34 16.52
C VAL A 260 -18.75 -28.55 16.33
N TYR A 261 -18.26 -28.73 15.11
CA TYR A 261 -17.39 -29.84 14.76
C TYR A 261 -15.95 -29.38 14.59
N VAL A 262 -15.01 -30.10 15.19
CA VAL A 262 -13.58 -29.96 14.91
C VAL A 262 -13.05 -31.24 14.26
N SER A 263 -12.26 -31.09 13.20
CA SER A 263 -11.65 -32.19 12.45
C SER A 263 -10.18 -31.90 12.18
N PHE A 264 -9.39 -32.97 12.09
CA PHE A 264 -7.96 -32.91 11.80
C PHE A 264 -7.73 -33.61 10.45
N TYR A 265 -6.93 -33.00 9.58
CA TYR A 265 -6.60 -33.55 8.27
C TYR A 265 -5.08 -33.59 8.12
N ASP A 266 -4.55 -34.73 7.68
CA ASP A 266 -3.20 -34.80 7.13
C ASP A 266 -3.26 -34.35 5.67
N PHE A 267 -2.38 -33.42 5.29
CA PHE A 267 -2.18 -32.96 3.92
C PHE A 267 -1.03 -33.71 3.26
#